data_AF-A0A4Q5YBW6-F1
#
_entry.id   AF-A0A4Q5YBW6-F1
#
_cell.length_a   1.000
_cell.length_b   1.000
_cell.length_c   1.000
_cell.angle_alpha   90.00
_cell.angle_beta   90.00
_cell.angle_gamma   90.00
#
_symmetry.space_group_name_H-M   'P 1'
#
loop_
_entity.id
_entity.type
_entity.pdbx_description
1 polymer ?
#
loop_
_entity_poly.entity_id
_entity_poly.type
_entity_poly.pdbx_seq_one_letter_code
_entity_poly.pdbx_strand_id
1 'polypeptide(L)'
;MKKVLLLSVFMVSACLSGFSQNLKTDVQSLNNNSGKLLTDMIDTSTRMGKNMLSLYNKFGQVGFSGYLQPQFQWSESRGNPNTFQGGDWGANSDNRFRLRRGRLRTDFTNYTADGKPSVYFLFQFDGTERGVNIRDFWGRYYENKFELFHFSAGMMARPFGHEVLLSSIFREAPERGRMSQTLMQTERDLGFMISLNPRKHDSKFKWFAIDLGIYNGQGLNGPMEYDSHKDVVFRISSKKQEIKGTRLKISGGLSGYIGGVTNQNARLYTMQENGGAWKLQSDSVAGNIGRNAARRYFGADIQIVMPNREGQTEFRAEYIRGSQAATLSTSSSPGTYPVDG
;
A
#
# COMPACT_ATOMS: atom_id res chain seq x y z
N MET A 1 -6.85 -12.32 -38.52
CA MET A 1 -7.66 -12.49 -37.29
C MET A 1 -6.99 -13.51 -36.38
N LYS A 2 -6.28 -13.07 -35.34
CA LYS A 2 -5.75 -13.94 -34.29
C LYS A 2 -6.62 -13.75 -33.04
N LYS A 3 -7.37 -14.78 -32.64
CA LYS A 3 -8.13 -14.79 -31.39
C LYS A 3 -7.13 -14.93 -30.24
N VAL A 4 -6.99 -13.88 -29.43
CA VAL A 4 -6.26 -13.95 -28.15
C VAL A 4 -7.28 -14.36 -27.09
N LEU A 5 -7.11 -15.60 -26.60
CA LEU A 5 -7.88 -16.15 -25.49
C LEU A 5 -7.47 -15.41 -24.21
N LEU A 6 -8.40 -14.67 -23.61
CA LEU A 6 -8.18 -14.04 -22.30
C LEU A 6 -8.23 -15.15 -21.24
N LEU A 7 -7.07 -15.65 -20.83
CA LEU A 7 -6.96 -16.63 -19.76
C LEU A 7 -7.08 -15.89 -18.41
N SER A 8 -8.23 -16.03 -17.76
CA SER A 8 -8.47 -15.58 -16.39
C SER A 8 -7.64 -16.43 -15.42
N VAL A 9 -6.42 -16.01 -15.12
CA VAL A 9 -5.57 -16.71 -14.14
C VAL A 9 -6.06 -16.39 -12.72
N PHE A 10 -6.80 -17.33 -12.13
CA PHE A 10 -7.01 -17.39 -10.69
C PHE A 10 -5.70 -17.81 -10.02
N MET A 11 -5.06 -16.90 -9.28
CA MET A 11 -3.89 -17.25 -8.48
C MET A 11 -4.37 -17.85 -7.15
N VAL A 12 -4.46 -19.18 -7.09
CA VAL A 12 -4.61 -19.93 -5.84
C VAL A 12 -3.20 -20.25 -5.34
N SER A 13 -2.75 -19.53 -4.30
CA SER A 13 -1.48 -19.82 -3.64
C SER A 13 -1.73 -20.66 -2.40
N ALA A 14 -1.54 -21.97 -2.50
CA ALA A 14 -1.44 -22.86 -1.35
C ALA A 14 0.04 -22.99 -0.97
N CYS A 15 0.40 -22.63 0.26
CA CYS A 15 1.75 -22.84 0.78
C CYS A 15 1.67 -23.61 2.09
N LEU A 16 2.13 -24.88 2.08
CA LEU A 16 2.43 -25.65 3.28
C LEU A 16 3.84 -25.25 3.73
N SER A 17 3.97 -24.64 4.90
CA SER A 17 5.27 -24.39 5.53
C SER A 17 5.59 -25.53 6.50
N GLY A 18 6.31 -26.54 6.03
CA GLY A 18 7.02 -27.49 6.89
C GLY A 18 8.46 -27.04 7.04
N PHE A 19 8.87 -26.64 8.24
CA PHE A 19 10.28 -26.52 8.60
C PHE A 19 10.48 -27.13 9.99
N SER A 20 11.11 -28.30 10.01
CA SER A 20 11.63 -28.95 11.20
C SER A 20 13.13 -28.67 11.26
N GLN A 21 13.58 -27.93 12.27
CA GLN A 21 14.72 -28.30 13.11
C GLN A 21 14.91 -27.29 14.26
N ASN A 22 14.81 -27.84 15.47
CA ASN A 22 15.32 -27.42 16.78
C ASN A 22 15.93 -26.01 16.94
N LEU A 23 15.12 -25.08 17.46
CA LEU A 23 15.54 -23.97 18.33
C LEU A 23 14.41 -23.71 19.35
N LYS A 24 14.30 -24.63 20.32
CA LYS A 24 13.34 -24.58 21.43
C LYS A 24 13.83 -23.60 22.50
N THR A 25 13.71 -22.29 22.29
CA THR A 25 13.47 -21.37 23.43
C THR A 25 12.84 -20.00 23.09
N ASP A 26 12.91 -19.51 21.85
CA ASP A 26 12.33 -18.17 21.51
C ASP A 26 11.06 -18.21 20.63
N VAL A 27 10.58 -19.39 20.26
CA VAL A 27 9.53 -19.57 19.23
C VAL A 27 8.10 -19.39 19.76
N GLN A 28 7.87 -19.37 21.08
CA GLN A 28 6.50 -19.27 21.62
C GLN A 28 5.82 -17.90 21.40
N SER A 29 6.54 -16.84 21.00
CA SER A 29 5.96 -15.51 20.72
C SER A 29 5.56 -15.29 19.25
N LEU A 30 5.81 -16.27 18.36
CA LEU A 30 5.57 -16.13 16.92
C LEU A 30 4.10 -16.37 16.50
N ASN A 31 3.23 -16.84 17.39
CA ASN A 31 1.97 -17.48 17.02
C ASN A 31 0.74 -16.56 16.83
N ASN A 32 0.93 -15.30 16.40
CA ASN A 32 -0.18 -14.41 16.04
C ASN A 32 0.14 -13.63 14.74
N ASN A 33 0.01 -14.32 13.61
CA ASN A 33 0.16 -13.77 12.26
C ASN A 33 -1.10 -13.03 11.80
N SER A 34 -1.45 -11.92 12.45
CA SER A 34 -2.36 -10.95 11.84
C SER A 34 -1.54 -10.00 10.95
N GLY A 35 -1.59 -10.21 9.63
CA GLY A 35 -1.06 -9.24 8.66
C GLY A 35 -1.62 -7.84 8.96
N LYS A 36 -0.74 -6.84 9.09
CA LYS A 36 -1.11 -5.49 9.54
C LYS A 36 -0.96 -4.46 8.45
N LEU A 37 -1.89 -3.51 8.49
CA LEU A 37 -1.89 -2.33 7.65
C LEU A 37 -0.93 -1.28 8.21
N LEU A 38 -0.32 -0.49 7.32
CA LEU A 38 0.56 0.63 7.66
C LEU A 38 -0.15 1.70 8.50
N THR A 39 -1.47 1.80 8.38
CA THR A 39 -2.32 2.72 9.14
C THR A 39 -2.50 2.31 10.61
N ASP A 40 -2.38 1.02 10.93
CA ASP A 40 -2.70 0.40 12.24
C ASP A 40 -1.46 0.14 13.11
N MET A 41 -0.32 0.77 12.82
CA MET A 41 0.96 0.37 13.42
C MET A 41 1.13 0.76 14.91
N ILE A 42 0.27 1.63 15.46
CA ILE A 42 0.17 1.89 16.92
C ILE A 42 -1.13 1.30 17.47
N ASP A 43 -1.31 0.00 17.31
CA ASP A 43 -2.31 -0.72 18.07
C ASP A 43 -1.58 -1.57 19.14
N THR A 44 -1.72 -1.17 20.42
CA THR A 44 -1.09 -1.81 21.58
C THR A 44 -1.60 -3.23 21.82
N SER A 45 -2.72 -3.63 21.20
CA SER A 45 -3.19 -5.02 21.22
C SER A 45 -2.30 -5.97 20.43
N THR A 46 -1.34 -5.45 19.65
CA THR A 46 -0.67 -6.21 18.60
C THR A 46 0.84 -6.45 18.84
N ARG A 47 1.43 -7.54 18.31
CA ARG A 47 2.84 -7.92 18.59
C ARG A 47 3.88 -6.83 18.27
N MET A 48 3.81 -6.23 17.08
CA MET A 48 4.66 -5.07 16.73
C MET A 48 4.41 -3.89 17.67
N GLY A 49 3.15 -3.57 18.00
CA GLY A 49 2.84 -2.55 19.02
C GLY A 49 3.44 -2.87 20.38
N LYS A 50 3.44 -4.14 20.81
CA LYS A 50 4.05 -4.64 22.06
C LYS A 50 5.59 -4.63 22.03
N ASN A 51 6.21 -4.98 20.92
CA ASN A 51 7.67 -4.92 20.76
C ASN A 51 8.16 -3.47 20.67
N MET A 52 7.41 -2.61 19.98
CA MET A 52 7.60 -1.16 20.02
C MET A 52 7.44 -0.69 21.46
N LEU A 53 6.36 -1.06 22.16
CA LEU A 53 6.10 -0.71 23.56
C LEU A 53 7.23 -1.16 24.51
N SER A 54 7.84 -2.32 24.26
CA SER A 54 8.99 -2.82 25.02
C SER A 54 10.27 -2.00 24.76
N LEU A 55 10.44 -1.43 23.56
CA LEU A 55 11.52 -0.49 23.25
C LEU A 55 11.21 0.91 23.82
N TYR A 56 9.95 1.35 23.76
CA TYR A 56 9.44 2.56 24.41
C TYR A 56 9.69 2.54 25.92
N ASN A 57 9.54 1.40 26.60
CA ASN A 57 9.82 1.31 28.04
C ASN A 57 11.30 1.55 28.40
N LYS A 58 12.24 1.47 27.43
CA LYS A 58 13.67 1.71 27.66
C LYS A 58 14.14 3.10 27.22
N PHE A 59 13.45 3.74 26.28
CA PHE A 59 13.77 5.08 25.75
C PHE A 59 12.62 6.11 25.91
N GLY A 60 11.60 5.76 26.71
CA GLY A 60 10.43 6.57 27.07
C GLY A 60 9.41 6.79 25.95
N GLN A 61 9.86 7.27 24.79
CA GLN A 61 9.01 7.87 23.76
C GLN A 61 9.55 7.70 22.34
N VAL A 62 10.64 6.96 22.13
CA VAL A 62 11.24 6.73 20.80
C VAL A 62 11.49 5.25 20.56
N GLY A 63 11.00 4.73 19.44
CA GLY A 63 11.30 3.40 18.91
C GLY A 63 12.22 3.47 17.69
N PHE A 64 13.23 2.60 17.64
CA PHE A 64 14.06 2.39 16.46
C PHE A 64 13.86 0.97 15.93
N SER A 65 13.72 0.84 14.62
CA SER A 65 13.64 -0.46 13.96
C SER A 65 14.23 -0.38 12.56
N GLY A 66 14.74 -1.49 12.06
CA GLY A 66 15.23 -1.55 10.70
C GLY A 66 15.35 -2.98 10.21
N TYR A 67 15.41 -3.15 8.90
CA TYR A 67 15.70 -4.43 8.27
C TYR A 67 16.31 -4.23 6.88
N LEU A 68 17.11 -5.22 6.48
CA LEU A 68 17.73 -5.29 5.16
C LEU A 68 17.19 -6.50 4.41
N GLN A 69 16.99 -6.34 3.10
CA GLN A 69 16.51 -7.40 2.21
C GLN A 69 17.43 -7.52 0.99
N PRO A 70 18.57 -8.21 1.12
CA PRO A 70 19.42 -8.52 -0.03
C PRO A 70 18.73 -9.56 -0.92
N GLN A 71 18.98 -9.48 -2.23
CA GLN A 71 18.44 -10.40 -3.22
C GLN A 71 19.51 -10.75 -4.25
N PHE A 72 19.55 -12.03 -4.62
CA PHE A 72 20.15 -12.46 -5.86
C PHE A 72 19.03 -12.72 -6.88
N GLN A 73 19.19 -12.19 -8.07
CA GLN A 73 18.23 -12.38 -9.16
C GLN A 73 18.97 -13.00 -10.34
N TRP A 74 18.29 -13.90 -11.06
CA TRP A 74 18.72 -14.45 -12.34
C TRP A 74 17.59 -14.31 -13.37
N SER A 75 17.96 -14.04 -14.61
CA SER A 75 17.09 -13.94 -15.77
C SER A 75 17.62 -14.83 -16.89
N GLU A 76 16.70 -15.41 -17.66
CA GLU A 76 17.02 -16.26 -18.80
C GLU A 76 17.76 -15.49 -19.91
N SER A 77 17.48 -14.19 -20.07
CA SER A 77 18.08 -13.33 -21.08
C SER A 77 18.77 -12.11 -20.46
N ARG A 78 19.90 -11.73 -21.05
CA ARG A 78 20.61 -10.49 -20.72
C ARG A 78 19.78 -9.28 -21.18
N GLY A 79 19.83 -8.20 -20.41
CA GLY A 79 19.15 -6.95 -20.78
C GLY A 79 17.62 -7.05 -20.80
N ASN A 80 17.04 -8.00 -20.07
CA ASN A 80 15.60 -8.17 -19.99
C ASN A 80 14.92 -6.87 -19.49
N PRO A 81 13.96 -6.29 -20.24
CA PRO A 81 13.23 -5.11 -19.81
C PRO A 81 12.25 -5.50 -18.68
N ASN A 82 12.43 -4.91 -17.50
CA ASN A 82 11.56 -5.13 -16.36
C ASN A 82 10.92 -3.81 -15.93
N THR A 83 9.74 -3.56 -16.48
CA THR A 83 8.91 -2.36 -16.26
C THR A 83 8.25 -2.29 -14.87
N PHE A 84 8.50 -3.27 -13.99
CA PHE A 84 7.92 -3.35 -12.65
C PHE A 84 8.94 -2.94 -11.56
N GLN A 85 8.57 -3.00 -10.28
CA GLN A 85 9.44 -2.58 -9.15
C GLN A 85 10.80 -3.31 -9.07
N GLY A 86 10.97 -4.38 -9.87
CA GLY A 86 12.25 -5.03 -10.07
C GLY A 86 13.27 -4.20 -10.86
N GLY A 87 12.85 -3.31 -11.76
CA GLY A 87 13.74 -2.47 -12.57
C GLY A 87 14.57 -3.24 -13.59
N ASP A 88 14.92 -2.55 -14.68
CA ASP A 88 15.59 -3.14 -15.84
C ASP A 88 16.93 -3.80 -15.53
N TRP A 89 17.26 -4.79 -16.33
CA TRP A 89 18.55 -5.48 -16.29
C TRP A 89 19.58 -4.70 -17.11
N GLY A 90 20.84 -4.72 -16.68
CA GLY A 90 21.92 -4.17 -17.50
C GLY A 90 21.99 -4.93 -18.83
N ALA A 91 22.31 -4.23 -19.92
CA ALA A 91 22.29 -4.78 -21.28
C ALA A 91 23.03 -6.13 -21.42
N ASN A 92 24.12 -6.32 -20.66
CA ASN A 92 24.95 -7.52 -20.66
C ASN A 92 24.84 -8.37 -19.39
N SER A 93 23.84 -8.14 -18.53
CA SER A 93 23.68 -8.81 -17.23
C SER A 93 22.46 -9.72 -17.24
N ASP A 94 22.65 -10.99 -16.93
CA ASP A 94 21.61 -12.01 -16.72
C ASP A 94 21.46 -12.40 -15.23
N ASN A 95 22.41 -12.00 -14.38
CA ASN A 95 22.33 -12.14 -12.94
C ASN A 95 22.74 -10.84 -12.24
N ARG A 96 22.25 -10.62 -11.01
CA ARG A 96 22.64 -9.48 -10.18
C ARG A 96 22.40 -9.73 -8.69
N PHE A 97 23.30 -9.21 -7.86
CA PHE A 97 22.99 -8.91 -6.47
C PHE A 97 22.36 -7.52 -6.38
N ARG A 98 21.39 -7.39 -5.49
CA ARG A 98 20.76 -6.10 -5.22
C ARG A 98 20.27 -6.01 -3.78
N LEU A 99 20.31 -4.82 -3.21
CA LEU A 99 19.55 -4.50 -2.01
C LEU A 99 18.13 -4.06 -2.40
N ARG A 100 17.12 -4.91 -2.12
CA ARG A 100 15.72 -4.60 -2.47
C ARG A 100 15.09 -3.57 -1.54
N ARG A 101 15.44 -3.63 -0.24
CA ARG A 101 14.98 -2.71 0.81
C ARG A 101 16.05 -2.60 1.87
N GLY A 102 16.37 -1.37 2.25
CA GLY A 102 17.20 -1.07 3.41
C GLY A 102 16.47 -0.07 4.27
N ARG A 103 15.57 -0.58 5.11
CA ARG A 103 14.66 0.28 5.84
C ARG A 103 15.19 0.61 7.21
N LEU A 104 15.28 1.89 7.50
CA LEU A 104 15.46 2.42 8.84
C LEU A 104 14.19 3.18 9.21
N ARG A 105 13.61 2.83 10.36
CA ARG A 105 12.41 3.43 10.90
C ARG A 105 12.67 3.94 12.30
N THR A 106 12.25 5.17 12.54
CA THR A 106 12.17 5.80 13.84
C THR A 106 10.74 6.25 14.07
N ASP A 107 10.19 5.88 15.20
CA ASP A 107 8.88 6.36 15.62
C ASP A 107 8.93 7.02 16.99
N PHE A 108 8.14 8.07 17.15
CA PHE A 108 8.00 8.80 18.40
C PHE A 108 6.54 8.82 18.81
N THR A 109 6.24 8.50 20.07
CA THR A 109 4.88 8.56 20.61
C THR A 109 4.89 9.33 21.91
N ASN A 110 4.06 10.37 21.99
CA ASN A 110 3.80 11.09 23.22
C ASN A 110 2.47 10.64 23.85
N TYR A 111 2.46 10.47 25.17
CA TYR A 111 1.28 10.08 25.95
C TYR A 111 0.82 11.23 26.84
N THR A 112 -0.49 11.35 27.07
CA THR A 112 -1.04 12.26 28.08
C THR A 112 -0.75 11.75 29.49
N ALA A 113 -0.97 12.58 30.51
CA ALA A 113 -0.86 12.17 31.92
C ALA A 113 -1.71 10.92 32.23
N ASP A 114 -2.87 10.80 31.56
CA ASP A 114 -3.78 9.65 31.70
C ASP A 114 -3.34 8.40 30.89
N GLY A 115 -2.14 8.40 30.31
CA GLY A 115 -1.58 7.29 29.54
C GLY A 115 -2.18 7.10 28.14
N LYS A 116 -2.93 8.09 27.62
CA LYS A 116 -3.53 8.01 26.27
C LYS A 116 -2.56 8.54 25.22
N PRO A 117 -2.43 7.91 24.04
CA PRO A 117 -1.59 8.47 22.98
C PRO A 117 -2.14 9.83 22.54
N SER A 118 -1.27 10.82 22.40
CA SER A 118 -1.60 12.20 21.99
C SER A 118 -1.08 12.52 20.60
N VAL A 119 0.22 12.31 20.38
CA VAL A 119 0.91 12.60 19.14
C VAL A 119 1.81 11.43 18.78
N TYR A 120 1.91 11.14 17.49
CA TYR A 120 2.84 10.17 16.94
C TYR A 120 3.57 10.75 15.74
N PHE A 121 4.86 10.47 15.61
CA PHE A 121 5.63 10.76 14.41
C PHE A 121 6.27 9.47 13.90
N LEU A 122 6.26 9.29 12.58
CA LEU A 122 6.93 8.18 11.92
C LEU A 122 7.86 8.70 10.84
N PHE A 123 9.12 8.31 10.95
CA PHE A 123 10.16 8.51 9.96
C PHE A 123 10.62 7.16 9.47
N GLN A 124 10.57 6.91 8.16
CA GLN A 124 11.10 5.72 7.53
C GLN A 124 11.84 6.09 6.25
N PHE A 125 13.11 5.71 6.19
CA PHE A 125 13.95 5.83 5.02
C PHE A 125 14.17 4.46 4.38
N ASP A 126 14.31 4.41 3.06
CA ASP A 126 14.63 3.22 2.28
C ASP A 126 15.91 3.48 1.51
N GLY A 127 17.00 2.88 1.97
CA GLY A 127 18.31 2.90 1.34
C GLY A 127 18.47 1.70 0.41
N THR A 128 18.85 1.99 -0.83
CA THR A 128 19.23 0.98 -1.82
C THR A 128 20.51 1.45 -2.53
N GLU A 129 21.07 0.63 -3.41
CA GLU A 129 22.23 1.00 -4.26
C GLU A 129 21.99 2.26 -5.10
N ARG A 130 20.71 2.62 -5.33
CA ARG A 130 20.31 3.80 -6.10
C ARG A 130 20.20 5.08 -5.26
N GLY A 131 20.42 4.98 -3.95
CA GLY A 131 20.30 6.10 -3.01
C GLY A 131 19.29 5.86 -1.90
N VAL A 132 19.09 6.92 -1.10
CA VAL A 132 18.21 6.93 0.06
C VAL A 132 16.96 7.74 -0.26
N ASN A 133 15.79 7.12 -0.15
CA ASN A 133 14.51 7.76 -0.38
C ASN A 133 13.67 7.77 0.89
N ILE A 134 12.88 8.82 1.06
CA ILE A 134 11.89 8.90 2.14
C ILE A 134 10.73 7.97 1.77
N ARG A 135 10.29 7.12 2.71
CA ARG A 135 9.08 6.31 2.57
C ARG A 135 7.98 6.89 3.42
N ASP A 136 8.10 6.81 4.74
CA ASP A 136 7.14 7.43 5.65
C ASP A 136 7.76 8.66 6.28
N PHE A 137 7.07 9.79 6.19
CA PHE A 137 7.41 10.97 6.98
C PHE A 137 6.11 11.71 7.27
N TRP A 138 5.47 11.34 8.37
CA TRP A 138 4.17 11.89 8.73
C TRP A 138 3.97 11.92 10.25
N GLY A 139 3.09 12.81 10.69
CA GLY A 139 2.65 12.95 12.07
C GLY A 139 1.18 12.57 12.22
N ARG A 140 0.81 12.08 13.40
CA ARG A 140 -0.56 11.78 13.82
C ARG A 140 -0.90 12.55 15.07
N TYR A 141 -2.09 13.13 15.10
CA TYR A 141 -2.72 13.63 16.30
C TYR A 141 -3.93 12.75 16.66
N TYR A 142 -4.02 12.38 17.93
CA TYR A 142 -5.08 11.56 18.47
C TYR A 142 -6.07 12.39 19.27
N GLU A 143 -7.34 12.35 18.86
CA GLU A 143 -8.43 12.96 19.62
C GLU A 143 -8.73 12.07 20.84
N ASN A 144 -8.64 12.64 22.06
CA ASN A 144 -8.70 11.91 23.33
C ASN A 144 -10.01 12.09 24.14
N LYS A 145 -10.90 13.01 23.74
CA LYS A 145 -12.20 13.21 24.40
C LYS A 145 -13.21 12.12 24.00
N PHE A 146 -13.30 11.86 22.70
CA PHE A 146 -14.16 10.81 22.13
C PHE A 146 -13.38 9.53 21.85
N GLU A 147 -12.05 9.63 21.66
CA GLU A 147 -11.18 8.48 21.34
C GLU A 147 -11.61 7.73 20.07
N LEU A 148 -12.18 8.49 19.13
CA LEU A 148 -12.79 8.00 17.91
C LEU A 148 -12.00 8.39 16.67
N PHE A 149 -11.44 9.60 16.68
CA PHE A 149 -10.79 10.20 15.51
C PHE A 149 -9.29 10.33 15.70
N HIS A 150 -8.57 10.23 14.59
CA HIS A 150 -7.19 10.66 14.51
C HIS A 150 -6.93 11.36 13.18
N PHE A 151 -6.02 12.31 13.23
CA PHE A 151 -5.64 13.16 12.10
C PHE A 151 -4.20 12.86 11.76
N SER A 152 -3.90 12.56 10.50
CA SER A 152 -2.54 12.29 10.03
C SER A 152 -2.17 13.30 8.95
N ALA A 153 -0.92 13.72 8.92
CA ALA A 153 -0.42 14.73 7.99
C ALA A 153 1.02 14.41 7.57
N GLY A 154 1.33 14.54 6.29
CA GLY A 154 2.66 14.31 5.73
C GLY A 154 2.67 13.24 4.64
N MET A 155 3.85 12.69 4.40
CA MET A 155 4.08 11.64 3.42
C MET A 155 3.71 10.28 4.02
N MET A 156 2.55 9.76 3.64
CA MET A 156 1.98 8.53 4.21
C MET A 156 1.31 7.65 3.15
N ALA A 157 1.02 6.40 3.51
CA ALA A 157 0.31 5.48 2.64
C ALA A 157 -1.12 5.95 2.37
N ARG A 158 -1.52 5.94 1.11
CA ARG A 158 -2.89 6.28 0.70
C ARG A 158 -3.84 5.17 1.16
N PRO A 159 -4.99 5.50 1.77
CA PRO A 159 -5.92 4.51 2.31
C PRO A 159 -6.71 3.86 1.18
N PHE A 160 -6.08 2.99 0.40
CA PHE A 160 -6.70 2.32 -0.73
C PHE A 160 -6.26 0.86 -0.77
N GLY A 161 -7.21 -0.08 -0.89
CA GLY A 161 -6.87 -1.49 -1.02
C GLY A 161 -6.23 -2.14 0.22
N HIS A 162 -6.19 -3.46 0.25
CA HIS A 162 -5.54 -4.20 1.34
C HIS A 162 -4.04 -4.32 1.06
N GLU A 163 -3.67 -4.69 -0.17
CA GLU A 163 -2.28 -4.98 -0.52
C GLU A 163 -1.37 -3.75 -0.45
N VAL A 164 -1.89 -2.59 -0.85
CA VAL A 164 -1.17 -1.30 -0.80
C VAL A 164 -0.83 -0.95 0.65
N LEU A 165 -1.80 -1.14 1.56
CA LEU A 165 -1.65 -0.86 2.98
C LEU A 165 -0.93 -1.97 3.75
N LEU A 166 -0.82 -3.19 3.22
CA LEU A 166 -0.14 -4.30 3.90
C LEU A 166 1.36 -4.02 4.06
N SER A 167 1.84 -4.13 5.30
CA SER A 167 3.26 -3.96 5.61
C SER A 167 4.13 -4.98 4.87
N SER A 168 5.24 -4.50 4.32
CA SER A 168 6.18 -5.29 3.51
C SER A 168 6.85 -6.44 4.25
N ILE A 169 6.91 -6.41 5.58
CA ILE A 169 7.49 -7.50 6.39
C ILE A 169 6.54 -8.71 6.42
N PHE A 170 5.24 -8.48 6.26
CA PHE A 170 4.21 -9.52 6.33
C PHE A 170 3.70 -9.95 4.95
N ARG A 171 4.39 -9.57 3.87
CA ARG A 171 4.01 -9.97 2.52
C ARG A 171 4.51 -11.37 2.22
N GLU A 172 3.65 -12.11 1.54
CA GLU A 172 3.92 -13.47 1.07
C GLU A 172 4.84 -13.44 -0.15
N ALA A 173 4.66 -12.46 -1.05
CA ALA A 173 5.49 -12.28 -2.23
C ALA A 173 6.54 -11.17 -2.03
N PRO A 174 7.74 -11.27 -2.64
CA PRO A 174 8.75 -10.21 -2.61
C PRO A 174 8.22 -8.87 -3.14
N GLU A 175 7.37 -8.96 -4.17
CA GLU A 175 6.70 -7.83 -4.82
C GLU A 175 5.18 -7.90 -4.64
N ARG A 176 4.52 -6.76 -4.80
CA ARG A 176 3.06 -6.72 -4.89
C ARG A 176 2.57 -7.32 -6.20
N GLY A 177 1.29 -7.65 -6.26
CA GLY A 177 0.58 -7.97 -7.48
C GLY A 177 0.76 -6.86 -8.53
N ARG A 178 0.77 -7.28 -9.81
CA ARG A 178 0.95 -6.35 -10.94
C ARG A 178 -0.10 -5.25 -10.95
N MET A 179 -1.33 -5.56 -10.55
CA MET A 179 -2.42 -4.60 -10.45
C MET A 179 -2.06 -3.42 -9.55
N SER A 180 -1.56 -3.66 -8.33
CA SER A 180 -1.15 -2.60 -7.40
C SER A 180 0.05 -1.82 -7.91
N GLN A 181 1.00 -2.49 -8.57
CA GLN A 181 2.17 -1.83 -9.13
C GLN A 181 1.82 -0.89 -10.30
N THR A 182 0.81 -1.24 -11.11
CA THR A 182 0.36 -0.40 -12.23
C THR A 182 -0.50 0.78 -11.76
N LEU A 183 -1.51 0.51 -10.92
CA LEU A 183 -2.47 1.54 -10.50
C LEU A 183 -1.90 2.47 -9.42
N MET A 184 -0.98 1.95 -8.59
CA MET A 184 -0.44 2.62 -7.41
C MET A 184 1.09 2.50 -7.39
N GLN A 185 1.77 2.98 -8.45
CA GLN A 185 3.24 2.95 -8.57
C GLN A 185 3.98 3.42 -7.31
N THR A 186 3.43 4.42 -6.62
CA THR A 186 3.85 4.82 -5.27
C THR A 186 2.70 4.62 -4.29
N GLU A 187 2.85 3.73 -3.31
CA GLU A 187 1.81 3.54 -2.29
C GLU A 187 1.57 4.77 -1.39
N ARG A 188 2.52 5.72 -1.39
CA ARG A 188 2.55 6.88 -0.51
C ARG A 188 2.50 8.18 -1.29
N ASP A 189 1.94 9.18 -0.62
CA ASP A 189 1.80 10.53 -1.13
C ASP A 189 1.77 11.54 0.01
N LEU A 190 2.05 12.80 -0.31
CA LEU A 190 1.96 13.91 0.62
C LEU A 190 0.49 14.34 0.74
N GLY A 191 -0.01 14.44 1.96
CA GLY A 191 -1.39 14.85 2.17
C GLY A 191 -1.81 14.88 3.63
N PHE A 192 -3.13 14.93 3.83
CA PHE A 192 -3.78 14.87 5.13
C PHE A 192 -4.83 13.77 5.13
N MET A 193 -5.01 13.11 6.26
CA MET A 193 -5.97 12.02 6.42
C MET A 193 -6.68 12.14 7.75
N ILE A 194 -8.00 11.97 7.72
CA ILE A 194 -8.86 11.85 8.89
C ILE A 194 -9.34 10.42 8.95
N SER A 195 -9.20 9.82 10.12
CA SER A 195 -9.54 8.43 10.33
C SER A 195 -10.47 8.28 11.52
N LEU A 196 -11.61 7.65 11.29
CA LEU A 196 -12.54 7.19 12.31
C LEU A 196 -12.17 5.74 12.64
N ASN A 197 -11.53 5.54 13.79
CA ASN A 197 -11.13 4.23 14.27
C ASN A 197 -11.27 4.22 15.80
N PRO A 198 -12.37 3.64 16.34
CA PRO A 198 -12.64 3.67 17.77
C PRO A 198 -11.53 2.98 18.57
N ARG A 199 -10.97 3.67 19.57
CA ARG A 199 -9.92 3.14 20.46
C ARG A 199 -10.45 2.65 21.80
N LYS A 200 -11.64 3.08 22.23
CA LYS A 200 -12.25 2.62 23.49
C LYS A 200 -12.55 1.12 23.44
N HIS A 201 -12.20 0.42 24.51
CA HIS A 201 -12.36 -1.04 24.61
C HIS A 201 -13.84 -1.50 24.55
N ASP A 202 -14.74 -0.68 25.11
CA ASP A 202 -16.18 -0.89 25.22
C ASP A 202 -16.99 -0.38 24.01
N SER A 203 -16.34 0.21 23.01
CA SER A 203 -17.03 0.73 21.83
C SER A 203 -17.68 -0.39 21.02
N LYS A 204 -19.00 -0.28 20.81
CA LYS A 204 -19.79 -1.18 19.95
C LYS A 204 -19.33 -1.15 18.47
N PHE A 205 -18.61 -0.12 18.08
CA PHE A 205 -18.19 0.15 16.70
C PHE A 205 -16.73 -0.18 16.43
N LYS A 206 -16.01 -0.78 17.39
CA LYS A 206 -14.58 -1.12 17.26
C LYS A 206 -14.24 -2.08 16.10
N TRP A 207 -15.25 -2.72 15.52
CA TRP A 207 -15.12 -3.65 14.40
C TRP A 207 -14.92 -2.96 13.06
N PHE A 208 -15.18 -1.65 12.91
CA PHE A 208 -14.98 -0.94 11.65
C PHE A 208 -14.01 0.24 11.79
N ALA A 209 -13.43 0.63 10.67
CA ALA A 209 -12.61 1.83 10.51
C ALA A 209 -12.94 2.53 9.18
N ILE A 210 -12.89 3.85 9.19
CA ILE A 210 -13.05 4.68 7.99
C ILE A 210 -11.86 5.62 7.91
N ASP A 211 -11.18 5.61 6.78
CA ASP A 211 -10.07 6.50 6.47
C ASP A 211 -10.46 7.37 5.27
N LEU A 212 -10.31 8.69 5.39
CA LEU A 212 -10.53 9.65 4.32
C LEU A 212 -9.31 10.55 4.23
N GLY A 213 -8.64 10.56 3.08
CA GLY A 213 -7.46 11.37 2.85
C GLY A 213 -7.52 12.18 1.57
N ILE A 214 -6.81 13.31 1.58
CA ILE A 214 -6.65 14.23 0.47
C ILE A 214 -5.14 14.32 0.21
N TYR A 215 -4.73 14.05 -1.02
CA TYR A 215 -3.34 13.90 -1.43
C TYR A 215 -3.02 14.70 -2.69
N ASN A 216 -1.75 14.92 -2.97
CA ASN A 216 -1.30 15.62 -4.19
C ASN A 216 -1.52 14.81 -5.48
N GLY A 217 -1.67 13.49 -5.40
CA GLY A 217 -2.03 12.59 -6.51
C GLY A 217 -0.83 11.96 -7.25
N GLN A 218 0.29 12.68 -7.31
CA GLN A 218 1.52 12.25 -7.98
C GLN A 218 2.37 11.24 -7.18
N GLY A 219 2.21 11.22 -5.85
CA GLY A 219 3.07 10.43 -4.97
C GLY A 219 4.55 10.85 -5.02
N LEU A 220 5.45 9.90 -4.76
CA LEU A 220 6.91 10.14 -4.69
C LEU A 220 7.61 10.24 -6.06
N ASN A 221 6.86 10.20 -7.16
CA ASN A 221 7.43 10.13 -8.49
C ASN A 221 7.70 11.50 -9.13
N GLY A 222 7.18 12.60 -8.56
CA GLY A 222 7.36 13.96 -9.08
C GLY A 222 8.15 14.85 -8.11
N PRO A 223 9.10 15.67 -8.60
CA PRO A 223 9.91 16.54 -7.75
C PRO A 223 9.15 17.77 -7.22
N MET A 224 8.03 18.14 -7.84
CA MET A 224 7.23 19.33 -7.50
C MET A 224 5.74 19.07 -7.75
N GLU A 225 4.86 19.77 -7.01
CA GLU A 225 3.43 19.81 -7.32
C GLU A 225 3.22 20.38 -8.72
N TYR A 226 2.39 19.69 -9.49
CA TYR A 226 2.32 19.90 -10.93
C TYR A 226 0.90 20.25 -11.37
N ASP A 227 -0.11 20.05 -10.51
CA ASP A 227 -1.40 20.68 -10.70
C ASP A 227 -2.10 21.10 -9.39
N SER A 228 -3.19 21.85 -9.53
CA SER A 228 -3.98 22.33 -8.39
C SER A 228 -5.07 21.34 -7.97
N HIS A 229 -5.20 20.19 -8.64
CA HIS A 229 -6.16 19.17 -8.26
C HIS A 229 -5.59 18.34 -7.10
N LYS A 230 -6.48 17.78 -6.30
CA LYS A 230 -6.11 16.92 -5.16
C LYS A 230 -6.88 15.62 -5.28
N ASP A 231 -6.19 14.54 -4.99
CA ASP A 231 -6.75 13.21 -5.05
C ASP A 231 -7.38 12.86 -3.71
N VAL A 232 -8.69 12.58 -3.75
CA VAL A 232 -9.46 12.16 -2.60
C VAL A 232 -9.50 10.64 -2.58
N VAL A 233 -9.03 10.05 -1.48
CA VAL A 233 -8.93 8.61 -1.32
C VAL A 233 -9.63 8.23 -0.03
N PHE A 234 -10.51 7.24 -0.08
CA PHE A 234 -11.19 6.75 1.10
C PHE A 234 -11.17 5.22 1.17
N ARG A 235 -11.23 4.71 2.40
CA ARG A 235 -11.39 3.29 2.70
C ARG A 235 -12.34 3.12 3.87
N ILE A 236 -13.32 2.25 3.68
CA ILE A 236 -14.17 1.73 4.75
C ILE A 236 -13.77 0.28 4.94
N SER A 237 -13.37 -0.10 6.15
CA SER A 237 -12.87 -1.45 6.41
C SER A 237 -13.41 -2.03 7.70
N SER A 238 -13.52 -3.35 7.72
CA SER A 238 -13.84 -4.14 8.90
C SER A 238 -12.56 -4.77 9.44
N LYS A 239 -12.29 -4.59 10.73
CA LYS A 239 -11.23 -5.32 11.44
C LYS A 239 -11.61 -6.80 11.50
N LYS A 240 -10.61 -7.69 11.56
CA LYS A 240 -10.82 -9.15 11.63
C LYS A 240 -11.83 -9.52 12.73
N GLN A 241 -13.02 -9.99 12.33
CA GLN A 241 -14.09 -10.46 13.22
C GLN A 241 -14.16 -11.98 13.20
N GLU A 242 -14.32 -12.59 14.36
CA GLU A 242 -14.57 -14.03 14.47
C GLU A 242 -16.04 -14.35 14.24
N ILE A 243 -16.32 -15.30 13.35
CA ILE A 243 -17.68 -15.75 13.06
C ILE A 243 -18.15 -16.64 14.20
N LYS A 244 -19.23 -16.22 14.89
CA LYS A 244 -19.82 -16.95 16.02
C LYS A 244 -20.04 -18.42 15.68
N GLY A 245 -19.60 -19.31 16.57
CA GLY A 245 -19.72 -20.76 16.38
C GLY A 245 -18.63 -21.39 15.50
N THR A 246 -17.67 -20.60 15.02
CA THR A 246 -16.51 -21.08 14.26
C THR A 246 -15.24 -20.40 14.75
N ARG A 247 -14.06 -20.94 14.40
CA ARG A 247 -12.77 -20.26 14.61
C ARG A 247 -12.39 -19.33 13.44
N LEU A 248 -13.27 -19.18 12.45
CA LEU A 248 -12.99 -18.43 11.23
C LEU A 248 -13.00 -16.93 11.52
N LYS A 249 -12.01 -16.21 10.98
CA LYS A 249 -11.96 -14.75 11.07
C LYS A 249 -12.11 -14.14 9.68
N ILE A 250 -12.99 -13.16 9.55
CA ILE A 250 -13.24 -12.44 8.30
C ILE A 250 -12.95 -10.95 8.47
N SER A 251 -12.34 -10.35 7.46
CA SER A 251 -12.23 -8.91 7.30
C SER A 251 -12.42 -8.55 5.83
N GLY A 252 -12.62 -7.27 5.58
CA GLY A 252 -12.70 -6.76 4.22
C GLY A 252 -12.78 -5.25 4.22
N GLY A 253 -12.75 -4.69 3.02
CA GLY A 253 -12.81 -3.26 2.83
C GLY A 253 -13.37 -2.87 1.48
N LEU A 254 -13.92 -1.68 1.45
CA LEU A 254 -14.26 -0.96 0.23
C LEU A 254 -13.37 0.27 0.17
N SER A 255 -12.83 0.57 -1.00
CA SER A 255 -11.97 1.74 -1.19
C SER A 255 -12.35 2.49 -2.47
N GLY A 256 -12.19 3.80 -2.42
CA GLY A 256 -12.42 4.68 -3.54
C GLY A 256 -11.25 5.63 -3.71
N TYR A 257 -10.89 5.88 -4.96
CA TYR A 257 -9.87 6.83 -5.36
C TYR A 257 -10.52 7.76 -6.37
N ILE A 258 -10.55 9.05 -6.08
CA ILE A 258 -11.14 10.06 -6.94
C ILE A 258 -10.10 11.15 -7.12
N GLY A 259 -9.50 11.15 -8.29
CA GLY A 259 -8.43 12.07 -8.63
C GLY A 259 -8.37 12.34 -10.11
N GLY A 260 -7.26 12.93 -10.52
CA GLY A 260 -6.99 13.14 -11.93
C GLY A 260 -5.61 13.69 -12.19
N VAL A 261 -5.21 13.65 -13.46
CA VAL A 261 -3.95 14.20 -13.93
C VAL A 261 -4.28 15.27 -14.96
N THR A 262 -3.83 16.50 -14.71
CA THR A 262 -4.04 17.60 -15.65
C THR A 262 -3.22 17.40 -16.93
N ASN A 263 -3.89 17.30 -18.07
CA ASN A 263 -3.23 17.22 -19.37
C ASN A 263 -2.72 18.60 -19.78
N GLN A 264 -1.49 18.72 -20.28
CA GLN A 264 -0.93 19.99 -20.79
C GLN A 264 -0.77 20.00 -22.31
N ASN A 265 -1.21 18.92 -22.97
CA ASN A 265 -1.13 18.77 -24.40
C ASN A 265 -2.53 18.74 -25.03
N ALA A 266 -2.63 19.23 -26.26
CA ALA A 266 -3.83 19.12 -27.08
C ALA A 266 -4.15 17.65 -27.41
N ARG A 267 -3.14 16.77 -27.43
CA ARG A 267 -3.30 15.33 -27.65
C ARG A 267 -3.78 14.60 -26.40
N LEU A 268 -4.99 14.06 -26.45
CA LEU A 268 -5.57 13.17 -25.45
C LEU A 268 -5.99 11.86 -26.13
N TYR A 269 -5.55 10.74 -25.55
CA TYR A 269 -5.96 9.41 -26.01
C TYR A 269 -7.07 8.87 -25.11
N THR A 270 -8.23 8.59 -25.69
CA THR A 270 -9.36 8.00 -24.97
C THR A 270 -9.72 6.67 -25.58
N MET A 271 -9.94 5.66 -24.74
CA MET A 271 -10.47 4.37 -25.19
C MET A 271 -11.96 4.54 -25.50
N GLN A 272 -12.35 4.37 -26.76
CA GLN A 272 -13.74 4.46 -27.20
C GLN A 272 -14.15 3.16 -27.89
N GLU A 273 -15.38 2.72 -27.61
CA GLU A 273 -15.97 1.61 -28.32
C GLU A 273 -16.47 2.11 -29.67
N ASN A 274 -15.90 1.59 -30.76
CA ASN A 274 -16.29 1.95 -32.11
C ASN A 274 -16.50 0.68 -32.93
N GLY A 275 -17.76 0.34 -33.21
CA GLY A 275 -18.15 -0.85 -33.96
C GLY A 275 -17.87 -2.18 -33.23
N GLY A 276 -18.10 -2.25 -31.92
CA GLY A 276 -17.91 -3.48 -31.11
C GLY A 276 -16.44 -3.80 -30.78
N ALA A 277 -15.51 -2.88 -31.06
CA ALA A 277 -14.11 -2.99 -30.68
C ALA A 277 -13.67 -1.72 -29.93
N TRP A 278 -12.93 -1.92 -28.84
CA TRP A 278 -12.27 -0.84 -28.11
C TRP A 278 -11.07 -0.34 -28.92
N LYS A 279 -11.10 0.94 -29.31
CA LYS A 279 -10.03 1.61 -30.03
C LYS A 279 -9.54 2.81 -29.24
N LEU A 280 -8.22 3.02 -29.26
CA LEU A 280 -7.60 4.22 -28.72
C LEU A 280 -7.80 5.35 -29.75
N GLN A 281 -8.63 6.33 -29.43
CA GLN A 281 -8.89 7.47 -30.30
C GLN A 281 -8.10 8.68 -29.80
N SER A 282 -7.33 9.30 -30.69
CA SER A 282 -6.61 10.55 -30.42
C SER A 282 -7.51 11.73 -30.74
N ASP A 283 -7.69 12.60 -29.75
CA ASP A 283 -8.20 13.95 -29.95
C ASP A 283 -7.03 14.94 -29.82
N SER A 284 -6.91 15.90 -30.73
CA SER A 284 -5.81 16.88 -30.76
C SER A 284 -6.31 18.32 -30.64
N VAL A 285 -7.47 18.54 -30.02
CA VAL A 285 -8.07 19.86 -29.84
C VAL A 285 -7.36 20.67 -28.75
N ALA A 286 -7.13 21.97 -29.00
CA ALA A 286 -6.46 22.88 -28.07
C ALA A 286 -7.15 22.95 -26.68
N GLY A 287 -8.46 22.71 -26.60
CA GLY A 287 -9.21 22.61 -25.35
C GLY A 287 -8.90 21.38 -24.48
N ASN A 288 -8.04 20.46 -24.94
CA ASN A 288 -7.51 19.38 -24.10
C ASN A 288 -6.34 19.84 -23.21
N ILE A 289 -5.73 20.99 -23.52
CA ILE A 289 -4.75 21.64 -22.66
C ILE A 289 -5.47 22.14 -21.40
N GLY A 290 -5.01 21.73 -20.22
CA GLY A 290 -5.63 21.98 -18.93
C GLY A 290 -6.77 21.02 -18.56
N ARG A 291 -7.12 20.06 -19.44
CA ARG A 291 -8.20 19.11 -19.16
C ARG A 291 -7.72 18.04 -18.18
N ASN A 292 -8.49 17.82 -17.13
CA ASN A 292 -8.17 16.82 -16.13
C ASN A 292 -8.57 15.40 -16.61
N ALA A 293 -7.58 14.53 -16.84
CA ALA A 293 -7.78 13.14 -17.18
C ALA A 293 -8.15 12.33 -15.92
N ALA A 294 -9.36 11.76 -15.90
CA ALA A 294 -9.92 11.16 -14.70
C ALA A 294 -9.14 9.92 -14.23
N ARG A 295 -8.67 9.98 -12.98
CA ARG A 295 -8.06 8.85 -12.27
C ARG A 295 -9.02 8.39 -11.18
N ARG A 296 -9.87 7.41 -11.48
CA ARG A 296 -10.97 7.01 -10.60
C ARG A 296 -10.98 5.51 -10.42
N TYR A 297 -10.84 5.03 -9.18
CA TYR A 297 -10.90 3.60 -8.86
C TYR A 297 -11.90 3.32 -7.76
N PHE A 298 -12.55 2.17 -7.87
CA PHE A 298 -13.33 1.57 -6.80
C PHE A 298 -12.82 0.15 -6.60
N GLY A 299 -12.43 -0.14 -5.36
CA GLY A 299 -11.85 -1.41 -4.95
C GLY A 299 -12.67 -2.07 -3.86
N ALA A 300 -12.71 -3.39 -3.88
CA ALA A 300 -13.25 -4.23 -2.81
C ALA A 300 -12.24 -5.32 -2.47
N ASP A 301 -12.04 -5.57 -1.19
CA ASP A 301 -11.14 -6.61 -0.69
C ASP A 301 -11.79 -7.44 0.42
N ILE A 302 -11.37 -8.71 0.50
CA ILE A 302 -11.81 -9.66 1.51
C ILE A 302 -10.62 -10.48 1.98
N GLN A 303 -10.57 -10.77 3.28
CA GLN A 303 -9.62 -11.69 3.88
C GLN A 303 -10.36 -12.68 4.79
N ILE A 304 -10.02 -13.96 4.64
CA ILE A 304 -10.57 -15.06 5.43
C ILE A 304 -9.40 -15.80 6.06
N VAL A 305 -9.35 -15.85 7.39
CA VAL A 305 -8.35 -16.58 8.15
C VAL A 305 -9.01 -17.79 8.79
N MET A 306 -8.43 -18.96 8.55
CA MET A 306 -8.87 -20.25 9.06
C MET A 306 -7.76 -20.80 9.97
N PRO A 307 -7.91 -20.72 11.29
CA PRO A 307 -6.93 -21.28 12.22
C PRO A 307 -6.97 -22.81 12.20
N ASN A 308 -5.80 -23.42 12.07
CA ASN A 308 -5.61 -24.87 12.07
C ASN A 308 -4.80 -25.26 13.32
N ARG A 309 -4.60 -26.56 13.59
CA ARG A 309 -3.86 -27.02 14.78
C ARG A 309 -2.39 -26.56 14.78
N GLU A 310 -1.77 -26.49 13.61
CA GLU A 310 -0.33 -26.18 13.44
C GLU A 310 -0.07 -24.76 12.91
N GLY A 311 -1.11 -23.94 12.73
CA GLY A 311 -0.96 -22.60 12.14
C GLY A 311 -2.28 -22.00 11.67
N GLN A 312 -2.27 -21.37 10.52
CA GLN A 312 -3.47 -20.80 9.91
C GLN A 312 -3.38 -20.84 8.38
N THR A 313 -4.51 -21.04 7.73
CA THR A 313 -4.68 -20.81 6.29
C THR A 313 -5.33 -19.45 6.10
N GLU A 314 -4.80 -18.59 5.23
CA GLU A 314 -5.37 -17.29 4.94
C GLU A 314 -5.64 -17.14 3.44
N PHE A 315 -6.88 -16.77 3.10
CA PHE A 315 -7.27 -16.39 1.76
C PHE A 315 -7.45 -14.88 1.71
N ARG A 316 -6.84 -14.21 0.72
CA ARG A 316 -7.01 -12.79 0.48
C ARG A 316 -7.32 -12.56 -0.99
N ALA A 317 -8.33 -11.74 -1.26
CA ALA A 317 -8.69 -11.34 -2.61
C ALA A 317 -8.98 -9.84 -2.65
N GLU A 318 -8.60 -9.22 -3.76
CA GLU A 318 -8.80 -7.79 -4.00
C GLU A 318 -9.19 -7.58 -5.47
N TYR A 319 -10.24 -6.79 -5.68
CA TYR A 319 -10.76 -6.45 -7.00
C TYR A 319 -10.86 -4.93 -7.13
N ILE A 320 -10.34 -4.36 -8.20
CA ILE A 320 -10.41 -2.93 -8.49
C ILE A 320 -10.93 -2.72 -9.90
N ARG A 321 -11.82 -1.75 -10.06
CA ARG A 321 -12.31 -1.27 -11.35
C ARG A 321 -12.19 0.25 -11.41
N GLY A 322 -11.88 0.80 -12.59
CA GLY A 322 -11.78 2.23 -12.73
C GLY A 322 -11.17 2.73 -14.04
N SER A 323 -10.89 4.03 -14.08
CA SER A 323 -10.17 4.71 -15.17
C SER A 323 -8.79 5.14 -14.68
N GLN A 324 -7.75 4.87 -15.48
CA GLN A 324 -6.38 5.30 -15.23
C GLN A 324 -5.93 6.19 -16.39
N ALA A 325 -5.50 7.40 -16.07
CA ALA A 325 -4.77 8.24 -17.00
C ALA A 325 -3.36 7.64 -17.19
N ALA A 326 -2.91 7.53 -18.43
CA ALA A 326 -1.64 6.92 -18.79
C ALA A 326 -1.09 7.56 -20.07
N THR A 327 0.12 7.21 -20.48
CA THR A 327 0.71 7.65 -21.75
C THR A 327 0.59 6.55 -22.80
N LEU A 328 0.92 6.86 -24.06
CA LEU A 328 0.94 5.87 -25.14
C LEU A 328 1.90 4.70 -24.85
N SER A 329 3.01 4.97 -24.15
CA SER A 329 4.07 4.01 -23.89
C SER A 329 3.86 3.17 -22.63
N THR A 330 2.97 3.59 -21.71
CA THR A 330 2.74 2.86 -20.46
C THR A 330 1.34 3.08 -19.91
N SER A 331 0.76 2.02 -19.34
CA SER A 331 -0.51 2.06 -18.59
C SER A 331 -0.33 2.55 -17.13
N SER A 332 0.89 2.89 -16.74
CA SER A 332 1.18 3.42 -15.40
C SER A 332 0.84 4.91 -15.30
N SER A 333 0.51 5.36 -14.09
CA SER A 333 0.34 6.78 -13.80
C SER A 333 1.63 7.54 -14.11
N PRO A 334 1.61 8.60 -14.92
CA PRO A 334 2.80 9.42 -15.16
C PRO A 334 3.34 10.01 -13.86
N GLY A 335 4.65 9.90 -13.64
CA GLY A 335 5.36 10.48 -12.50
C GLY A 335 5.81 11.92 -12.71
N THR A 336 5.95 12.29 -13.98
CA THR A 336 6.21 13.64 -14.46
C THR A 336 5.09 14.01 -15.42
N TYR A 337 4.98 15.31 -15.75
CA TYR A 337 4.06 15.73 -16.79
C TYR A 337 4.27 14.90 -18.07
N PRO A 338 3.20 14.38 -18.68
CA PRO A 338 3.28 13.77 -19.99
C PRO A 338 3.53 14.88 -21.02
N VAL A 339 4.81 15.11 -21.33
CA VAL A 339 5.24 15.91 -22.49
C VAL A 339 5.18 15.04 -23.75
N ASP A 340 4.92 15.65 -24.91
CA ASP A 340 4.96 14.95 -26.19
C ASP A 340 6.27 14.14 -26.32
N GLY A 341 6.11 12.87 -26.68
CA GLY A 341 7.19 12.01 -27.17
C GLY A 341 7.14 11.92 -28.68
#